data_AF-A0A2D4RUX2-F1
#
_entry.id   AF-A0A2D4RUX2-F1
#
_cell.length_a   1.000
_cell.length_b   1.000
_cell.length_c   1.000
_cell.angle_alpha   90.00
_cell.angle_beta   90.00
_cell.angle_gamma   90.00
#
_symmetry.space_group_name_H-M   'P 1'
#
loop_
_entity.id
_entity.type
_entity.pdbx_description
1 polymer ?
#
loop_
_entity_poly.entity_id
_entity_poly.type
_entity_poly.pdbx_seq_one_letter_code
_entity_poly.pdbx_strand_id
1 'polypeptide(L)'
;MQPGETFNSGDLFRHFRHRLRLLKQEVFLVVLLDNKHCYLGEQLITQGLLNRSLVHPREVFAQAVEQRAAALVCLHNHSLGDPQPSSGDHKVTQRLKESGQLLGIPLLDHLVIGEERCVSFADEGLL
;
A
#
# COMPACT_ATOMS: atom_id res chain seq x y z
N MET A 1 -10.21 5.48 8.95
CA MET A 1 -10.56 4.18 9.55
C MET A 1 -10.21 4.26 11.02
N GLN A 2 -10.86 3.46 11.85
CA GLN A 2 -10.57 3.41 13.28
C GLN A 2 -9.82 2.11 13.62
N PRO A 3 -8.93 2.15 14.63
CA PRO A 3 -8.29 0.94 15.10
C PRO A 3 -9.32 -0.13 15.48
N GLY A 4 -9.14 -1.36 14.99
CA GLY A 4 -10.08 -2.47 15.22
C GLY A 4 -11.09 -2.74 14.09
N GLU A 5 -11.20 -1.87 13.08
CA GLU A 5 -12.07 -2.11 11.92
C GLU A 5 -11.44 -3.12 10.94
N THR A 6 -12.23 -4.09 10.48
CA THR A 6 -11.87 -4.97 9.34
C THR A 6 -12.31 -4.35 8.02
N PHE A 7 -11.66 -4.72 6.93
CA PHE A 7 -11.90 -4.11 5.63
C PHE A 7 -11.48 -5.01 4.47
N ASN A 8 -12.00 -4.73 3.27
CA ASN A 8 -11.49 -5.24 2.01
C ASN A 8 -10.83 -4.13 1.17
N SER A 9 -10.30 -4.49 0.00
CA SER A 9 -9.65 -3.58 -0.93
C SER A 9 -10.57 -2.42 -1.39
N GLY A 10 -11.87 -2.68 -1.55
CA GLY A 10 -12.87 -1.66 -1.87
C GLY A 10 -13.13 -0.67 -0.71
N ASP A 11 -13.10 -1.13 0.54
CA ASP A 11 -13.21 -0.27 1.73
C ASP A 11 -12.00 0.67 1.85
N LEU A 12 -10.79 0.13 1.67
CA LEU A 12 -9.57 0.91 1.62
C LEU A 12 -9.61 1.95 0.50
N PHE A 13 -9.97 1.54 -0.73
CA PHE A 13 -10.11 2.48 -1.83
C PHE A 13 -11.10 3.61 -1.49
N ARG A 14 -12.30 3.29 -0.98
CA ARG A 14 -13.30 4.31 -0.58
C ARG A 14 -12.76 5.26 0.48
N HIS A 15 -12.00 4.75 1.44
CA HIS A 15 -11.42 5.57 2.50
C HIS A 15 -10.33 6.51 1.99
N PHE A 16 -9.40 6.00 1.16
CA PHE A 16 -8.20 6.71 0.75
C PHE A 16 -8.35 7.53 -0.53
N ARG A 17 -9.31 7.18 -1.41
CA ARG A 17 -9.46 7.82 -2.72
C ARG A 17 -9.61 9.34 -2.64
N HIS A 18 -10.34 9.85 -1.64
CA HIS A 18 -10.57 11.29 -1.52
C HIS A 18 -9.30 12.07 -1.19
N ARG A 19 -8.38 11.42 -0.46
CA ARG A 19 -7.09 12.01 -0.07
C ARG A 19 -6.05 11.89 -1.19
N LEU A 20 -6.06 10.80 -1.94
CA LEU A 20 -4.97 10.44 -2.85
C LEU A 20 -5.25 10.74 -4.32
N ARG A 21 -6.50 10.63 -4.79
CA ARG A 21 -6.80 10.67 -6.23
C ARG A 21 -6.51 12.01 -6.91
N LEU A 22 -6.56 13.12 -6.17
CA LEU A 22 -6.36 14.48 -6.71
C LEU A 22 -4.94 15.01 -6.49
N LEU A 23 -4.06 14.19 -5.90
CA LEU A 23 -2.68 14.60 -5.66
C LEU A 23 -1.92 14.60 -6.98
N LYS A 24 -1.31 15.76 -7.28
CA LYS A 24 -0.42 15.93 -8.44
C LYS A 24 0.94 15.25 -8.25
N GLN A 25 1.23 14.77 -7.04
CA GLN A 25 2.42 14.01 -6.70
C GLN A 25 2.00 12.59 -6.38
N GLU A 26 2.89 11.64 -6.67
CA GLU A 26 2.68 10.25 -6.30
C GLU A 26 3.08 10.06 -4.84
N VAL A 27 2.23 9.37 -4.11
CA VAL A 27 2.35 9.09 -2.69
C VAL A 27 2.32 7.59 -2.52
N PHE A 28 3.24 7.05 -1.74
CA PHE A 28 3.23 5.65 -1.31
C PHE A 28 2.96 5.57 0.18
N LEU A 29 1.87 4.90 0.55
CA LEU A 29 1.40 4.69 1.90
C LEU A 29 1.36 3.19 2.21
N VAL A 30 1.55 2.85 3.48
CA VAL A 30 1.26 1.50 3.98
C VAL A 30 0.23 1.57 5.09
N VAL A 31 -0.76 0.69 5.03
CA VAL A 31 -1.73 0.43 6.09
C VAL A 31 -1.24 -0.75 6.91
N LEU A 32 -1.13 -0.57 8.21
CA LEU A 32 -0.66 -1.56 9.16
C LEU A 32 -1.84 -2.28 9.79
N LEU A 33 -1.69 -3.60 9.96
CA LEU A 33 -2.76 -4.48 10.41
C LEU A 33 -2.36 -5.35 11.57
N ASP A 34 -3.32 -5.67 12.44
CA ASP A 34 -3.13 -6.64 13.51
C ASP A 34 -3.38 -8.09 13.02
N ASN A 35 -3.26 -9.06 13.93
CA ASN A 35 -3.45 -10.49 13.64
C ASN A 35 -4.87 -10.85 13.18
N LYS A 36 -5.86 -9.97 13.35
CA LYS A 36 -7.24 -10.14 12.88
C LYS A 36 -7.50 -9.33 11.60
N HIS A 37 -6.44 -8.79 10.99
CA HIS A 37 -6.49 -7.87 9.86
C HIS A 37 -7.31 -6.61 10.16
N CYS A 38 -7.34 -6.20 11.43
CA CYS A 38 -7.93 -4.93 11.83
C CYS A 38 -6.92 -3.80 11.65
N TYR A 39 -7.40 -2.63 11.21
CA TYR A 39 -6.57 -1.43 11.06
C TYR A 39 -5.83 -1.09 12.36
N LEU A 40 -4.53 -0.84 12.27
CA LEU A 40 -3.71 -0.29 13.37
C LEU A 40 -3.36 1.17 13.13
N GLY A 41 -3.04 1.49 11.87
CA GLY A 41 -2.53 2.79 11.48
C GLY A 41 -2.13 2.83 10.02
N GLU A 42 -1.66 3.97 9.57
CA GLU A 42 -1.13 4.19 8.23
C GLU A 42 0.20 4.96 8.33
N GLN A 43 1.10 4.74 7.38
CA GLN A 43 2.41 5.39 7.33
C GLN A 43 2.73 5.85 5.92
N LEU A 44 3.09 7.13 5.80
CA LEU A 44 3.58 7.72 4.56
C LEU A 44 5.04 7.30 4.36
N ILE A 45 5.33 6.58 3.29
CA ILE A 45 6.68 6.11 2.97
C ILE A 45 7.37 7.07 2.01
N THR A 46 6.66 7.51 0.97
CA THR A 46 7.22 8.42 -0.02
C THR A 46 6.18 9.41 -0.52
N GLN A 47 6.64 10.60 -0.91
CA GLN A 47 5.85 11.62 -1.59
C GLN A 47 6.74 12.34 -2.60
N GLY A 48 6.37 12.35 -3.89
CA GLY A 48 7.11 13.07 -4.92
C GLY A 48 6.95 12.51 -6.33
N LEU A 49 7.79 12.97 -7.26
CA LEU A 49 7.93 12.34 -8.58
C LEU A 49 8.59 10.99 -8.37
N LEU A 50 7.94 9.91 -8.78
CA LEU A 50 8.31 8.52 -8.53
C LEU A 50 9.62 8.15 -9.24
N ASN A 51 10.73 8.71 -8.78
CA ASN A 51 12.04 8.17 -9.05
C ASN A 51 12.13 6.84 -8.31
N ARG A 52 12.39 5.79 -9.09
CA ARG A 52 12.31 4.35 -8.80
C ARG A 52 13.07 3.85 -7.55
N SER A 53 13.66 4.73 -6.76
CA SER A 53 14.54 4.43 -5.63
C SER A 53 13.96 4.74 -4.25
N LEU A 54 12.71 5.18 -4.13
CA LEU A 54 12.20 5.72 -2.86
C LEU A 54 11.49 4.69 -1.96
N VAL A 55 10.90 3.61 -2.51
CA VAL A 55 10.20 2.60 -1.68
C VAL A 55 11.15 1.46 -1.30
N HIS A 56 11.86 1.64 -0.19
CA HIS A 56 12.79 0.66 0.36
C HIS A 56 12.11 -0.20 1.43
N PRO A 57 12.27 -1.55 1.45
CA PRO A 57 11.67 -2.42 2.46
C PRO A 57 11.94 -1.96 3.89
N ARG A 58 13.16 -1.52 4.21
CA ARG A 58 13.46 -0.95 5.54
C ARG A 58 12.49 0.15 5.97
N GLU A 59 12.11 1.06 5.08
CA GLU A 59 11.23 2.19 5.43
C GLU A 59 9.80 1.71 5.62
N VAL A 60 9.36 0.78 4.77
CA VAL A 60 8.03 0.14 4.86
C VAL A 60 7.89 -0.67 6.15
N PHE A 61 8.88 -1.49 6.49
CA PHE A 61 8.80 -2.44 7.58
C PHE A 61 9.27 -1.89 8.93
N ALA A 62 10.00 -0.76 8.98
CA ALA A 62 10.42 -0.15 10.25
C ALA A 62 9.22 0.13 11.16
N GLN A 63 8.22 0.84 10.63
CA GLN A 63 7.00 1.14 11.38
C GLN A 63 6.13 -0.09 11.62
N ALA A 64 6.10 -1.03 10.68
CA ALA A 64 5.37 -2.28 10.86
C ALA A 64 5.91 -3.07 12.07
N VAL A 65 7.23 -3.15 12.22
CA VAL A 65 7.89 -3.79 13.36
C VAL A 65 7.64 -3.01 14.66
N GLU A 66 7.82 -1.68 14.63
CA GLU A 66 7.63 -0.82 15.81
C GLU A 66 6.20 -0.92 16.35
N GLN A 67 5.20 -0.92 15.46
CA GLN A 67 3.79 -1.00 15.82
C GLN A 67 3.27 -2.44 15.97
N ARG A 68 4.16 -3.45 15.87
CA ARG A 68 3.81 -4.88 15.99
C ARG A 68 2.71 -5.29 15.01
N ALA A 69 2.77 -4.75 13.79
CA ALA A 69 1.87 -5.14 12.72
C ALA A 69 2.08 -6.61 12.37
N ALA A 70 0.98 -7.33 12.20
CA ALA A 70 0.96 -8.71 11.75
C ALA A 70 0.95 -8.82 10.21
N ALA A 71 0.48 -7.78 9.53
CA ALA A 71 0.45 -7.71 8.07
C ALA A 71 0.37 -6.24 7.62
N LEU A 72 0.51 -6.00 6.32
CA LEU A 72 0.33 -4.67 5.75
C LEU A 72 -0.32 -4.69 4.37
N VAL A 73 -0.91 -3.56 3.98
CA VAL A 73 -1.39 -3.28 2.62
C VAL A 73 -0.69 -2.02 2.10
N CYS A 74 -0.21 -2.05 0.87
CA CYS A 74 0.37 -0.88 0.22
C CYS A 74 -0.72 -0.12 -0.56
N LEU A 75 -0.61 1.20 -0.59
CA LEU A 75 -1.46 2.05 -1.43
C LEU A 75 -0.58 3.11 -2.10
N HIS A 76 -0.76 3.32 -3.39
CA HIS A 76 -0.19 4.49 -4.06
C HIS A 76 -1.13 5.08 -5.09
N ASN A 77 -1.02 6.38 -5.36
CA ASN A 77 -1.75 7.02 -6.45
C ASN A 77 -0.89 7.19 -7.69
N HIS A 78 -1.52 7.06 -8.85
CA HIS A 78 -0.95 7.54 -10.11
C HIS A 78 -1.42 8.95 -10.38
N SER A 79 -0.47 9.88 -10.48
CA SER A 79 -0.75 11.31 -10.68
C SER A 79 -1.45 11.64 -12.02
N LEU A 80 -1.35 10.73 -12.99
CA LEU A 80 -2.03 10.80 -14.29
C LEU A 80 -3.44 10.19 -14.30
N GLY A 81 -3.88 9.59 -13.19
CA GLY A 81 -5.24 9.09 -13.00
C GLY A 81 -5.52 7.67 -13.49
N ASP A 82 -4.67 7.07 -14.33
CA ASP A 82 -4.80 5.65 -14.73
C ASP A 82 -4.15 4.73 -13.69
N PRO A 83 -4.91 3.82 -13.04
CA PRO A 83 -4.36 2.92 -12.03
C PRO A 83 -3.64 1.68 -12.59
N GLN A 84 -3.44 1.58 -13.91
CA GLN A 84 -2.71 0.45 -14.47
C GLN A 84 -1.27 0.39 -13.89
N PRO A 85 -0.88 -0.69 -13.20
CA PRO A 85 0.43 -0.77 -12.58
C PRO A 85 1.57 -0.70 -13.60
N SER A 86 2.61 0.05 -13.26
CA SER A 86 3.84 0.11 -14.04
C SER A 86 4.76 -1.08 -13.74
N SER A 87 5.78 -1.27 -14.58
CA SER A 87 6.88 -2.22 -14.28
C SER A 87 7.63 -1.89 -12.98
N GLY A 88 7.62 -0.63 -12.54
CA GLY A 88 8.18 -0.22 -11.26
C GLY A 88 7.36 -0.75 -10.09
N ASP A 89 6.03 -0.64 -10.19
CA ASP A 89 5.10 -1.10 -9.17
C ASP A 89 5.20 -2.60 -8.97
N HIS A 90 5.27 -3.38 -10.07
CA HIS A 90 5.49 -4.83 -9.96
C HIS A 90 6.79 -5.18 -9.23
N LYS A 91 7.90 -4.48 -9.54
CA LYS A 91 9.19 -4.73 -8.89
C LYS A 91 9.17 -4.37 -7.40
N VAL A 92 8.54 -3.24 -7.05
CA VAL A 92 8.38 -2.83 -5.66
C VAL A 92 7.53 -3.83 -4.90
N THR A 93 6.37 -4.21 -5.46
CA THR A 93 5.44 -5.17 -4.87
C THR A 93 6.12 -6.50 -4.61
N GLN A 94 6.81 -7.05 -5.61
CA GLN A 94 7.53 -8.33 -5.47
C GLN A 94 8.58 -8.26 -4.36
N ARG A 95 9.39 -7.18 -4.35
CA ARG A 95 10.43 -7.01 -3.32
C ARG A 95 9.82 -6.89 -1.92
N LEU A 96 8.70 -6.19 -1.77
CA LEU A 96 8.00 -6.04 -0.49
C LEU A 96 7.33 -7.35 -0.05
N LYS A 97 6.74 -8.11 -0.98
CA LYS A 97 6.19 -9.44 -0.71
C LYS A 97 7.25 -10.39 -0.15
N GLU A 98 8.39 -10.50 -0.83
CA GLU A 98 9.52 -11.34 -0.38
C GLU A 98 10.07 -10.88 0.98
N SER A 99 10.21 -9.57 1.18
CA SER A 99 10.68 -9.01 2.46
C SER A 99 9.69 -9.27 3.59
N GLY A 100 8.39 -9.12 3.33
CA GLY A 100 7.33 -9.38 4.30
C GLY A 100 7.26 -10.84 4.70
N GLN A 101 7.42 -11.76 3.74
CA GLN A 101 7.54 -13.19 4.02
C GLN A 101 8.74 -13.49 4.92
N LEU A 102 9.90 -12.92 4.62
CA LEU A 102 11.12 -13.11 5.44
C LEU A 102 10.94 -12.60 6.88
N LEU A 103 10.28 -11.45 7.05
CA LEU A 103 10.07 -10.82 8.36
C LEU A 103 8.88 -11.39 9.14
N GLY A 104 8.04 -12.22 8.52
CA GLY A 104 6.78 -12.68 9.12
C GLY A 104 5.69 -11.61 9.19
N ILE A 105 5.76 -10.58 8.33
CA ILE A 105 4.76 -9.52 8.19
C ILE A 105 4.32 -9.48 6.71
N PRO A 106 3.40 -10.36 6.27
CA PRO A 106 3.00 -10.45 4.88
C PRO A 106 2.38 -9.16 4.33
N LEU A 107 2.67 -8.88 3.06
CA LEU A 107 1.94 -7.94 2.23
C LEU A 107 0.64 -8.64 1.76
N LEU A 108 -0.52 -8.13 2.18
CA LEU A 108 -1.82 -8.72 1.81
C LEU A 108 -2.32 -8.22 0.46
N ASP A 109 -2.07 -6.95 0.16
CA ASP A 109 -2.49 -6.34 -1.10
C ASP A 109 -1.64 -5.09 -1.42
N HIS A 110 -1.66 -4.69 -2.69
CA HIS A 110 -1.15 -3.42 -3.15
C HIS A 110 -2.21 -2.74 -4.04
N LEU A 111 -2.71 -1.59 -3.59
CA LEU A 111 -3.73 -0.82 -4.27
C LEU A 111 -3.13 0.33 -5.06
N VAL A 112 -3.32 0.32 -6.38
CA VAL A 112 -3.02 1.47 -7.24
C VAL A 112 -4.28 2.29 -7.43
N ILE A 113 -4.24 3.54 -6.99
CA ILE A 113 -5.38 4.45 -6.94
C ILE A 113 -5.30 5.41 -8.13
N GLY A 114 -6.29 5.31 -9.00
CA GLY A 114 -6.54 6.26 -10.08
C GLY A 114 -7.60 7.28 -9.69
N GLU A 115 -8.08 8.03 -10.69
CA GLU A 115 -9.08 9.09 -10.45
C GLU A 115 -10.47 8.51 -10.11
N GLU A 116 -10.91 7.52 -10.89
CA GLU A 116 -12.25 6.93 -10.75
C GLU A 116 -12.26 5.50 -10.22
N ARG A 117 -11.18 4.74 -10.47
CA ARG A 117 -11.06 3.32 -10.11
C ARG A 117 -9.71 3.02 -9.44
N CYS A 118 -9.57 1.82 -8.93
CA CYS A 118 -8.30 1.28 -8.45
C CYS A 118 -8.00 -0.09 -9.06
N VAL A 119 -6.74 -0.50 -8.99
CA VAL A 119 -6.29 -1.87 -9.24
C VAL A 119 -5.79 -2.46 -7.93
N SER A 120 -6.28 -3.66 -7.59
CA SER A 120 -5.75 -4.48 -6.50
C SER A 120 -4.85 -5.56 -7.10
N PHE A 121 -3.61 -5.64 -6.63
CA PHE A 121 -2.71 -6.71 -7.07
C PHE A 121 -3.20 -8.09 -6.62
N ALA A 122 -3.81 -8.18 -5.43
CA ALA A 122 -4.37 -9.43 -4.94
C ALA A 122 -5.56 -9.90 -5.80
N ASP A 123 -6.51 -9.01 -6.10
CA ASP A 123 -7.71 -9.35 -6.88
C ASP A 123 -7.37 -9.72 -8.33
N GLU A 124 -6.34 -9.10 -8.92
CA GLU A 124 -5.86 -9.36 -10.28
C GLU A 124 -4.89 -10.56 -10.36
N GLY A 125 -4.57 -11.22 -9.24
CA GLY A 125 -3.64 -12.35 -9.20
C GLY A 125 -2.18 -11.98 -9.52
N LEU A 126 -1.81 -10.72 -9.29
CA LEU A 126 -0.47 -10.16 -9.54
C LEU A 126 0.47 -10.27 -8.34
N LEU A 127 -0.04 -10.69 -7.19
CA LEU A 127 0.68 -10.68 -5.91
C LEU A 127 1.48 -11.94 -5.67
#